data_AF-A0A1G6JUH1-F1
#
_entry.id   AF-A0A1G6JUH1-F1
#
_cell.length_a   1.000
_cell.length_b   1.000
_cell.length_c   1.000
_cell.angle_alpha   90.00
_cell.angle_beta   90.00
_cell.angle_gamma   90.00
#
_symmetry.space_group_name_H-M   'P 1'
#
loop_
_entity.id
_entity.type
_entity.pdbx_description
1 polymer ?
#
loop_
_entity_poly.entity_id
_entity_poly.type
_entity_poly.pdbx_seq_one_letter_code
_entity_poly.pdbx_strand_id
1 'polypeptide(L)'
;MRILLDTKGESIPLSFEKDQIIIGKSKHCDLQLKGWFIADEHCSIKKLSGGYVVEDLKRGTNGTVVNGKKIDFFGPLNLEKDIIQVNQYSIRVLEDETSVTEPYVVNIDDLNEETIESIKGSEINSDIQDFSTQISHISQTSTAYKKLEIEWINNLREKLVAQMDLRRKDINSMSYEELKKETMTCLDQVVFEESEEIPHVLDLDRLKQKVLDEAIGLGPLEELIADKSVTEIMVNAKDEIFIEQKGKIVKSHLEFTSNKAILDVIERIVAPLGRRIDESAPMVDARLKDGSRVNAIIPPLAIKGPTITIRKFPEKNIIIKDLVDFSSVNDDMADFLELCVKSKRNIIISGGTGSGKTTLLNVLANFIPQGERVITIEDAAELRLAHDHLISLEARPGNSEGKGSIHIRDLVKNSLRMRPDRIVIGECRGSEALDMLQAMNTGHEGSLTTLHANTPRDALSRLETMILMAGMDLPLSAIREQITSAVDVIIQQSRFSCGARKVTYITEVTGIESGKIQLQDIYKFEKEGFDLEKNSIKGTHKAQGTVPSFIQEVQEAGFNINLSKFQPDGV
;
A
#
# COMPACT_ATOMS: atom_id res chain seq x y z
N MET A 1 -6.73 -28.30 -30.55
CA MET A 1 -5.48 -29.08 -30.43
C MET A 1 -5.69 -30.50 -30.97
N ARG A 2 -4.87 -30.95 -31.91
CA ARG A 2 -4.88 -32.33 -32.43
C ARG A 2 -3.64 -33.08 -31.97
N ILE A 3 -3.82 -34.32 -31.50
CA ILE A 3 -2.71 -35.18 -31.08
C ILE A 3 -2.88 -36.59 -31.64
N LEU A 4 -1.77 -37.30 -31.77
CA LEU A 4 -1.72 -38.74 -32.02
C LEU A 4 -1.22 -39.43 -30.75
N LEU A 5 -2.03 -40.32 -30.18
CA LEU A 5 -1.68 -41.13 -29.02
C LEU A 5 -1.31 -42.55 -29.46
N ASP A 6 -0.08 -42.94 -29.21
CA ASP A 6 0.43 -44.29 -29.44
C ASP A 6 0.43 -45.11 -28.14
N THR A 7 -0.23 -46.26 -28.17
CA THR A 7 -0.26 -47.22 -27.06
C THR A 7 -0.35 -48.65 -27.60
N LYS A 8 0.53 -49.54 -27.12
CA LYS A 8 0.50 -50.98 -27.47
C LYS A 8 0.45 -51.29 -28.98
N GLY A 9 1.09 -50.46 -29.80
CA GLY A 9 1.16 -50.66 -31.26
C GLY A 9 -0.05 -50.10 -32.04
N GLU A 10 -0.98 -49.41 -31.38
CA GLU A 10 -2.08 -48.69 -32.02
C GLU A 10 -1.88 -47.18 -31.90
N SER A 11 -2.11 -46.45 -33.01
CA SER A 11 -2.06 -44.99 -33.09
C SER A 11 -3.47 -44.42 -33.17
N ILE A 12 -3.87 -43.62 -32.19
CA ILE A 12 -5.23 -43.09 -32.05
C ILE A 12 -5.19 -41.56 -32.22
N PRO A 13 -5.76 -41.00 -33.29
CA PRO A 13 -5.86 -39.56 -33.45
C PRO A 13 -6.98 -38.99 -32.56
N LEU A 14 -6.69 -37.93 -31.83
CA LEU A 14 -7.61 -37.26 -30.91
C LEU A 14 -7.62 -35.75 -31.18
N SER A 15 -8.80 -35.13 -31.08
CA SER A 15 -9.00 -33.69 -31.29
C SER A 15 -9.71 -33.07 -30.11
N PHE A 16 -9.20 -31.93 -29.64
CA PHE A 16 -9.71 -31.19 -28.50
C PHE A 16 -9.99 -29.73 -28.88
N GLU A 17 -11.16 -29.21 -28.55
CA GLU A 17 -11.53 -27.80 -28.72
C GLU A 17 -11.03 -26.93 -27.55
N LYS A 18 -9.77 -27.13 -27.16
CA LYS A 18 -9.10 -26.38 -26.10
C LYS A 18 -7.66 -26.07 -26.50
N ASP A 19 -7.17 -24.93 -26.06
CA ASP A 19 -5.77 -24.53 -26.21
C ASP A 19 -4.88 -25.09 -25.10
N GLN A 20 -5.44 -25.70 -24.07
CA GLN A 20 -4.70 -26.47 -23.08
C GLN A 20 -5.46 -27.76 -22.78
N ILE A 21 -4.74 -28.88 -22.73
CA ILE A 21 -5.27 -30.17 -22.29
C ILE A 21 -4.46 -30.68 -21.11
N ILE A 22 -5.14 -31.19 -20.08
CA ILE A 22 -4.51 -31.86 -18.93
C ILE A 22 -4.55 -33.37 -19.15
N ILE A 23 -3.41 -34.01 -18.92
CA ILE A 23 -3.20 -35.45 -19.13
C ILE A 23 -2.88 -36.11 -17.79
N GLY A 24 -3.64 -37.13 -17.42
CA GLY A 24 -3.50 -37.78 -16.10
C GLY A 24 -4.46 -38.96 -15.91
N LYS A 25 -4.47 -39.56 -14.72
CA LYS A 25 -5.35 -40.71 -14.40
C LYS A 25 -6.73 -40.30 -13.90
N SER A 26 -6.90 -39.06 -13.43
CA SER A 26 -8.16 -38.61 -12.85
C SER A 26 -9.25 -38.38 -13.91
N LYS A 27 -10.52 -38.46 -13.49
CA LYS A 27 -11.68 -38.37 -14.39
C LYS A 27 -11.90 -36.97 -14.99
N HIS A 28 -11.30 -35.93 -14.40
CA HIS A 28 -11.41 -34.55 -14.88
C HIS A 28 -10.28 -34.16 -15.85
N CYS A 29 -9.31 -35.03 -16.12
CA CYS A 29 -8.31 -34.81 -17.15
C CYS A 29 -8.94 -34.90 -18.54
N ASP A 30 -8.51 -34.03 -19.44
CA ASP A 30 -8.98 -34.01 -20.83
C ASP A 30 -8.54 -35.26 -21.59
N LEU A 31 -7.33 -35.75 -21.32
CA LEU A 31 -6.84 -37.05 -21.77
C LEU A 31 -6.57 -37.96 -20.56
N GLN A 32 -7.49 -38.91 -20.34
CA GLN A 32 -7.37 -39.86 -19.24
C GLN A 32 -6.52 -41.09 -19.63
N LEU A 33 -5.39 -41.28 -18.95
CA LEU A 33 -4.49 -42.42 -19.15
C LEU A 33 -4.58 -43.42 -17.99
N LYS A 34 -4.33 -44.71 -18.25
CA LYS A 34 -4.39 -45.77 -17.25
C LYS A 34 -2.98 -46.28 -16.90
N GLY A 35 -2.61 -46.23 -15.63
CA GLY A 35 -1.35 -46.80 -15.15
C GLY A 35 -1.03 -46.40 -13.71
N TRP A 36 -0.37 -47.28 -12.97
CA TRP A 36 -0.03 -47.05 -11.57
C TRP A 36 0.98 -45.91 -11.36
N PHE A 37 1.86 -45.67 -12.34
CA PHE A 37 2.89 -44.63 -12.30
C PHE A 37 2.49 -43.32 -12.98
N ILE A 38 1.20 -43.15 -13.30
CA ILE A 38 0.64 -41.92 -13.85
C ILE A 38 -0.03 -41.14 -12.71
N ALA A 39 0.21 -39.84 -12.67
CA ALA A 39 -0.34 -38.96 -11.63
C ALA A 39 -1.81 -38.62 -11.90
N ASP A 40 -2.53 -38.12 -10.89
CA ASP A 40 -3.90 -37.63 -11.05
C ASP A 40 -4.00 -36.57 -12.14
N GLU A 41 -3.09 -35.59 -12.11
CA GLU A 41 -2.77 -34.66 -13.20
C GLU A 41 -1.26 -34.78 -13.41
N HIS A 42 -0.83 -35.30 -14.56
CA HIS A 42 0.56 -35.68 -14.79
C HIS A 42 1.32 -34.62 -15.57
N CYS A 43 0.80 -34.24 -16.73
CA CYS A 43 1.33 -33.14 -17.52
C CYS A 43 0.19 -32.36 -18.17
N SER A 44 0.51 -31.20 -18.72
CA SER A 44 -0.39 -30.49 -19.61
C SER A 44 0.30 -30.16 -20.92
N ILE A 45 -0.45 -30.20 -22.02
CA ILE A 45 -0.02 -29.69 -23.32
C ILE A 45 -0.80 -28.41 -23.58
N LYS A 46 -0.10 -27.33 -23.94
CA LYS A 46 -0.69 -26.02 -24.16
C LYS A 46 -0.26 -25.43 -25.49
N LYS A 47 -1.21 -24.99 -26.31
CA LYS A 47 -1.00 -24.16 -27.50
C LYS A 47 -0.77 -22.72 -27.03
N LEU A 48 0.40 -22.20 -27.31
CA LEU A 48 0.76 -20.79 -27.14
C LEU A 48 0.93 -20.15 -28.51
N SER A 49 1.10 -18.83 -28.55
CA SER A 49 1.36 -18.08 -29.79
C SER A 49 2.60 -18.58 -30.55
N GLY A 50 3.58 -19.17 -29.86
CA GLY A 50 4.82 -19.72 -30.43
C GLY A 50 4.83 -21.23 -30.67
N GLY A 51 3.71 -21.94 -30.55
CA GLY A 51 3.62 -23.40 -30.74
C GLY A 51 3.10 -24.14 -29.50
N TYR A 52 3.25 -25.46 -29.48
CA TYR A 52 2.76 -26.28 -28.38
C TYR A 52 3.85 -26.50 -27.33
N VAL A 53 3.53 -26.36 -26.06
CA VAL A 53 4.44 -26.63 -24.94
C VAL A 53 3.88 -27.73 -24.06
N VAL A 54 4.75 -28.45 -23.37
CA VAL A 54 4.43 -29.54 -22.44
C VAL A 54 5.00 -29.20 -21.09
N GLU A 55 4.19 -29.27 -20.05
CA GLU A 55 4.61 -29.03 -18.69
C GLU A 55 4.34 -30.28 -17.84
N ASP A 56 5.35 -30.79 -17.15
CA ASP A 56 5.16 -31.79 -16.11
C ASP A 56 4.67 -31.10 -14.84
N LEU A 57 3.55 -31.59 -14.29
CA LEU A 57 2.89 -30.95 -13.15
C LEU A 57 3.49 -31.40 -11.80
N LYS A 58 4.64 -32.08 -11.81
CA LYS A 58 5.43 -32.55 -10.64
C LYS A 58 4.63 -33.36 -9.63
N ARG A 59 3.69 -34.17 -10.12
CA ARG A 59 2.78 -34.99 -9.30
C ARG A 59 2.90 -36.50 -9.55
N GLY A 60 3.82 -36.93 -10.42
CA GLY A 60 4.04 -38.34 -10.78
C GLY A 60 5.46 -38.85 -10.48
N THR A 61 5.59 -40.14 -10.16
CA THR A 61 6.87 -40.74 -9.73
C THR A 61 7.93 -40.83 -10.83
N ASN A 62 7.49 -40.97 -12.09
CA ASN A 62 8.39 -41.14 -13.23
C ASN A 62 8.59 -39.88 -14.08
N GLY A 63 7.76 -38.85 -13.87
CA GLY A 63 7.75 -37.62 -14.66
C GLY A 63 7.38 -37.82 -16.13
N THR A 64 7.24 -36.72 -16.83
CA THR A 64 7.00 -36.65 -18.27
C THR A 64 8.33 -36.59 -19.00
N VAL A 65 8.42 -37.32 -20.11
CA VAL A 65 9.62 -37.43 -20.93
C VAL A 65 9.34 -36.86 -22.31
N VAL A 66 10.26 -36.11 -22.90
CA VAL A 66 10.19 -35.75 -24.33
C VAL A 66 11.50 -36.16 -24.98
N ASN A 67 11.42 -36.92 -26.09
CA ASN A 67 12.59 -37.44 -26.82
C ASN A 67 13.61 -38.20 -25.93
N GLY A 68 13.10 -38.95 -24.95
CA GLY A 68 13.93 -39.74 -24.03
C GLY A 68 14.55 -38.95 -22.86
N LYS A 69 14.31 -37.64 -22.75
CA LYS A 69 14.74 -36.82 -21.60
C LYS A 69 13.55 -36.44 -20.71
N LYS A 70 13.71 -36.55 -19.37
CA LYS A 70 12.69 -36.06 -18.42
C LYS A 70 12.62 -34.54 -18.47
N ILE A 71 11.42 -34.00 -18.38
CA ILE A 71 11.14 -32.57 -18.50
C ILE A 71 10.35 -32.07 -17.29
N ASP A 72 10.60 -30.82 -16.90
CA ASP A 72 9.67 -30.03 -16.09
C ASP A 72 8.78 -29.17 -16.99
N PHE A 73 9.39 -28.61 -18.04
CA PHE A 73 8.71 -27.87 -19.10
C PHE A 73 9.49 -28.08 -20.40
N PHE A 74 8.79 -28.22 -21.53
CA PHE A 74 9.38 -28.46 -22.84
C PHE A 74 8.55 -27.81 -23.94
N GLY A 75 9.15 -26.93 -24.71
CA GLY A 75 8.59 -26.45 -25.96
C GLY A 75 9.29 -25.19 -26.47
N PRO A 76 8.88 -24.68 -27.65
CA PRO A 76 7.82 -25.24 -28.49
C PRO A 76 8.19 -26.61 -29.06
N LEU A 77 7.22 -27.53 -29.11
CA LEU A 77 7.35 -28.86 -29.68
C LEU A 77 7.59 -28.77 -31.19
N ASN A 78 8.59 -29.48 -31.67
CA ASN A 78 8.71 -29.85 -33.06
C ASN A 78 7.67 -30.93 -33.39
N LEU A 79 6.62 -30.55 -34.12
CA LEU A 79 5.46 -31.44 -34.38
C LEU A 79 5.79 -32.66 -35.25
N GLU A 80 6.90 -32.62 -35.99
CA GLU A 80 7.36 -33.75 -36.80
C GLU A 80 8.25 -34.72 -36.02
N LYS A 81 9.04 -34.22 -35.06
CA LYS A 81 10.12 -34.97 -34.41
C LYS A 81 9.86 -35.30 -32.95
N ASP A 82 9.16 -34.43 -32.22
CA ASP A 82 9.07 -34.53 -30.77
C ASP A 82 7.99 -35.52 -30.33
N ILE A 83 8.39 -36.43 -29.44
CA ILE A 83 7.52 -37.45 -28.87
C ILE A 83 7.45 -37.26 -27.37
N ILE A 84 6.26 -36.96 -26.88
CA ILE A 84 5.95 -36.84 -25.45
C ILE A 84 5.64 -38.24 -24.92
N GLN A 85 6.41 -38.70 -23.95
CA GLN A 85 6.24 -39.97 -23.29
C GLN A 85 5.71 -39.79 -21.87
N VAL A 86 4.53 -40.33 -21.64
CA VAL A 86 3.94 -40.48 -20.30
C VAL A 86 3.91 -41.96 -19.99
N ASN A 87 4.98 -42.44 -19.36
CA ASN A 87 5.19 -43.86 -19.08
C ASN A 87 5.13 -44.70 -20.39
N GLN A 88 4.16 -45.60 -20.54
CA GLN A 88 4.00 -46.47 -21.72
C GLN A 88 3.29 -45.80 -22.91
N TYR A 89 2.81 -44.57 -22.75
CA TYR A 89 2.10 -43.81 -23.77
C TYR A 89 3.04 -42.86 -24.47
N SER A 90 3.01 -42.83 -25.80
CA SER A 90 3.71 -41.82 -26.61
C SER A 90 2.69 -40.92 -27.28
N ILE A 91 2.89 -39.61 -27.24
CA ILE A 91 1.96 -38.60 -27.73
C ILE A 91 2.74 -37.68 -28.67
N ARG A 92 2.19 -37.45 -29.87
CA ARG A 92 2.67 -36.42 -30.81
C ARG A 92 1.59 -35.39 -31.00
N VAL A 93 1.98 -34.13 -31.07
CA VAL A 93 1.04 -33.05 -31.43
C VAL A 93 1.12 -32.87 -32.94
N LEU A 94 -0.03 -32.75 -33.61
CA LEU A 94 -0.11 -32.64 -35.06
C LEU A 94 -0.33 -31.18 -35.46
N GLU A 95 0.25 -30.75 -36.59
CA GLU A 95 0.06 -29.41 -37.15
C GLU A 95 -1.43 -29.06 -37.32
N ASP A 96 -1.79 -27.85 -36.90
CA ASP A 96 -2.83 -27.09 -37.60
C ASP A 96 -2.08 -26.37 -38.73
N GLU A 97 -2.41 -26.65 -39.99
CA GLU A 97 -1.73 -26.13 -41.20
C GLU A 97 -1.23 -24.68 -41.06
N THR A 98 0.09 -24.44 -40.99
CA THR A 98 0.86 -23.38 -41.70
C THR A 98 2.30 -23.17 -41.16
N SER A 99 3.27 -23.45 -42.05
CA SER A 99 4.64 -22.89 -42.24
C SER A 99 5.63 -22.77 -41.07
N VAL A 100 6.73 -23.53 -41.22
CA VAL A 100 7.94 -23.61 -40.40
C VAL A 100 8.97 -22.51 -40.74
N THR A 101 9.54 -21.86 -39.73
CA THR A 101 10.95 -21.43 -39.71
C THR A 101 11.56 -21.83 -38.36
N GLU A 102 12.68 -22.56 -38.39
CA GLU A 102 13.38 -23.12 -37.22
C GLU A 102 14.01 -22.04 -36.32
N PRO A 103 13.99 -22.21 -34.98
CA PRO A 103 15.22 -22.01 -34.21
C PRO A 103 15.47 -23.02 -33.07
N TYR A 104 16.70 -22.94 -32.56
CA TYR A 104 17.55 -23.92 -31.87
C TYR A 104 17.52 -23.86 -30.33
N VAL A 105 18.23 -24.79 -29.69
CA VAL A 105 18.26 -25.18 -28.25
C VAL A 105 19.11 -24.25 -27.37
N VAL A 106 18.69 -24.01 -26.12
CA VAL A 106 19.58 -23.62 -24.99
C VAL A 106 19.32 -24.55 -23.79
N ASN A 107 20.34 -25.26 -23.32
CA ASN A 107 20.29 -26.06 -22.08
C ASN A 107 20.85 -25.22 -20.91
N ILE A 108 20.10 -25.19 -19.80
CA ILE A 108 20.42 -24.44 -18.57
C ILE A 108 21.27 -25.26 -17.58
N ASP A 109 21.54 -26.54 -17.87
CA ASP A 109 22.15 -27.46 -16.90
C ASP A 109 23.69 -27.48 -16.87
N ASP A 110 24.40 -26.59 -17.56
CA ASP A 110 25.88 -26.53 -17.50
C ASP A 110 26.43 -25.32 -16.71
N LEU A 111 25.65 -24.59 -15.91
CA LEU A 111 26.18 -23.50 -15.07
C LEU A 111 26.64 -23.98 -13.68
N ASN A 112 27.88 -24.45 -13.61
CA ASN A 112 28.66 -24.60 -12.38
C ASN A 112 29.84 -23.60 -12.37
N GLU A 113 30.50 -23.40 -11.21
CA GLU A 113 31.56 -22.37 -11.02
C GLU A 113 32.73 -22.48 -12.03
N GLU A 114 32.97 -23.66 -12.60
CA GLU A 114 33.95 -23.88 -13.70
C GLU A 114 33.47 -23.32 -15.06
N THR A 115 32.16 -23.32 -15.35
CA THR A 115 31.61 -22.75 -16.59
C THR A 115 31.61 -21.22 -16.58
N ILE A 116 31.57 -20.60 -15.40
CA ILE A 116 31.68 -19.14 -15.25
C ILE A 116 33.11 -18.66 -15.56
N GLU A 117 34.14 -19.50 -15.35
CA GLU A 117 35.52 -19.19 -15.73
C GLU A 117 35.81 -19.39 -17.23
N SER A 118 35.12 -20.32 -17.91
CA SER A 118 35.32 -20.57 -19.35
C SER A 118 34.68 -19.52 -20.26
N ILE A 119 33.63 -18.84 -19.80
CA ILE A 119 32.98 -17.71 -20.51
C ILE A 119 33.90 -16.46 -20.53
N LYS A 120 34.79 -16.29 -19.54
CA LYS A 120 35.69 -15.13 -19.44
C LYS A 120 36.86 -15.13 -20.41
N GLY A 121 37.08 -16.21 -21.18
CA GLY A 121 38.27 -16.35 -22.00
C GLY A 121 38.09 -17.27 -23.19
N SER A 122 37.56 -16.76 -24.30
CA SER A 122 37.99 -17.20 -25.62
C SER A 122 37.58 -16.19 -26.69
N GLU A 123 38.57 -15.88 -27.54
CA GLU A 123 38.46 -14.94 -28.64
C GLU A 123 37.46 -15.42 -29.70
N ILE A 124 36.79 -14.40 -30.24
CA ILE A 124 35.93 -14.35 -31.43
C ILE A 124 36.42 -15.27 -32.54
N ASN A 125 35.49 -16.07 -33.10
CA ASN A 125 35.56 -16.34 -34.53
C ASN A 125 34.21 -16.08 -35.19
N SER A 126 34.32 -15.26 -36.22
CA SER A 126 33.30 -14.60 -37.01
C SER A 126 32.37 -15.58 -37.72
N ASP A 127 31.06 -15.39 -37.54
CA ASP A 127 30.07 -15.31 -38.64
C ASP A 127 28.69 -15.01 -38.03
N ILE A 128 28.47 -13.72 -37.72
CA ILE A 128 27.16 -13.18 -37.32
C ILE A 128 26.50 -12.61 -38.58
N GLN A 129 25.31 -13.10 -38.91
CA GLN A 129 24.28 -12.30 -39.60
C GLN A 129 22.91 -12.50 -38.93
N ASP A 130 22.58 -11.51 -38.09
CA ASP A 130 21.32 -10.77 -38.04
C ASP A 130 19.97 -11.44 -37.65
N PHE A 131 19.67 -11.25 -36.35
CA PHE A 131 18.47 -10.60 -35.75
C PHE A 131 17.07 -11.26 -35.70
N SER A 132 16.66 -11.52 -34.43
CA SER A 132 15.40 -11.09 -33.76
C SER A 132 14.08 -11.77 -34.19
N THR A 133 13.28 -12.44 -33.34
CA THR A 133 12.40 -12.00 -32.23
C THR A 133 11.50 -13.24 -31.93
N GLN A 134 10.99 -13.62 -30.75
CA GLN A 134 10.13 -12.94 -29.77
C GLN A 134 9.95 -13.91 -28.57
N ILE A 135 10.28 -13.48 -27.35
CA ILE A 135 10.17 -14.27 -26.11
C ILE A 135 9.05 -13.69 -25.26
N SER A 136 8.00 -14.47 -25.00
CA SER A 136 6.90 -14.10 -24.10
C SER A 136 6.13 -15.38 -23.77
N HIS A 137 6.04 -15.94 -22.56
CA HIS A 137 6.11 -15.41 -21.21
C HIS A 137 6.54 -16.52 -20.25
N ILE A 138 7.60 -16.32 -19.47
CA ILE A 138 7.84 -17.08 -18.24
C ILE A 138 7.04 -16.41 -17.11
N SER A 139 6.40 -17.21 -16.25
CA SER A 139 5.66 -16.67 -15.10
C SER A 139 6.64 -15.94 -14.16
N GLN A 140 6.59 -14.61 -14.20
CA GLN A 140 7.46 -13.69 -13.47
C GLN A 140 7.35 -13.84 -11.95
N THR A 141 6.36 -14.60 -11.46
CA THR A 141 6.19 -14.91 -10.04
C THR A 141 6.98 -16.15 -9.60
N SER A 142 7.64 -16.87 -10.51
CA SER A 142 8.47 -18.03 -10.18
C SER A 142 9.70 -17.59 -9.37
N THR A 143 10.00 -18.34 -8.30
CA THR A 143 11.19 -18.13 -7.46
C THR A 143 12.49 -18.14 -8.28
N ALA A 144 12.58 -18.96 -9.34
CA ALA A 144 13.76 -19.02 -10.18
C ALA A 144 13.92 -17.75 -11.05
N TYR A 145 12.83 -17.26 -11.65
CA TYR A 145 12.84 -16.01 -12.41
C TYR A 145 13.25 -14.84 -11.52
N LYS A 146 12.68 -14.74 -10.31
CA LYS A 146 13.03 -13.70 -9.34
C LYS A 146 14.51 -13.74 -8.94
N LYS A 147 15.05 -14.93 -8.67
CA LYS A 147 16.47 -15.09 -8.33
C LYS A 147 17.37 -14.61 -9.46
N LEU A 148 17.09 -15.06 -10.68
CA LEU A 148 17.84 -14.66 -11.88
C LEU A 148 17.75 -13.15 -12.11
N GLU A 149 16.56 -12.57 -11.98
CA GLU A 149 16.35 -11.14 -12.14
C GLU A 149 17.12 -10.34 -11.08
N ILE A 150 17.09 -10.75 -9.80
CA ILE A 150 17.85 -10.10 -8.73
C ILE A 150 19.36 -10.19 -8.97
N GLU A 151 19.86 -11.32 -9.47
CA GLU A 151 21.27 -11.51 -9.81
C GLU A 151 21.71 -10.52 -10.90
N TRP A 152 20.95 -10.43 -11.98
CA TRP A 152 21.22 -9.50 -13.08
C TRP A 152 21.08 -8.03 -12.68
N ILE A 153 20.12 -7.69 -11.81
CA ILE A 153 20.02 -6.34 -11.25
C ILE A 153 21.30 -5.99 -10.49
N ASN A 154 21.79 -6.88 -9.63
CA ASN A 154 23.01 -6.63 -8.85
C ASN A 154 24.23 -6.46 -9.76
N ASN A 155 24.42 -7.35 -10.74
CA ASN A 155 25.54 -7.29 -11.69
C ASN A 155 25.55 -5.98 -12.48
N LEU A 156 24.43 -5.66 -13.14
CA LEU A 156 24.31 -4.43 -13.93
C LEU A 156 24.47 -3.18 -13.07
N ARG A 157 23.98 -3.18 -11.83
CA ARG A 157 24.14 -2.07 -10.88
C ARG A 157 25.60 -1.87 -10.48
N GLU A 158 26.35 -2.93 -10.19
CA GLU A 158 27.78 -2.83 -9.85
C GLU A 158 28.59 -2.25 -11.02
N LYS A 159 28.34 -2.74 -12.25
CA LYS A 159 28.98 -2.22 -13.46
C LYS A 159 28.58 -0.76 -13.74
N LEU A 160 27.31 -0.41 -13.56
CA LEU A 160 26.81 0.96 -13.70
C LEU A 160 27.51 1.92 -12.73
N VAL A 161 27.62 1.54 -11.44
CA VAL A 161 28.31 2.36 -10.43
C VAL A 161 29.79 2.56 -10.82
N ALA A 162 30.48 1.50 -11.22
CA ALA A 162 31.87 1.61 -11.67
C ALA A 162 32.01 2.54 -12.89
N GLN A 163 31.10 2.46 -13.85
CA GLN A 163 31.12 3.31 -15.04
C GLN A 163 30.80 4.78 -14.71
N MET A 164 29.87 5.04 -13.79
CA MET A 164 29.55 6.38 -13.31
C MET A 164 30.74 7.01 -12.55
N ASP A 165 31.43 6.25 -11.71
CA ASP A 165 32.61 6.70 -10.97
C ASP A 165 33.78 7.08 -11.88
N LEU A 166 33.93 6.41 -13.02
CA LEU A 166 34.93 6.74 -14.04
C LEU A 166 34.64 8.05 -14.77
N ARG A 167 33.36 8.42 -14.91
CA ARG A 167 32.93 9.63 -15.62
C ARG A 167 33.03 10.91 -14.80
N ARG A 168 33.11 10.81 -13.46
CA ARG A 168 33.67 11.77 -12.48
C ARG A 168 33.50 13.27 -12.75
N LYS A 169 32.40 13.69 -13.39
CA LYS A 169 32.03 15.10 -13.54
C LYS A 169 30.72 15.36 -12.82
N ASP A 170 30.84 16.05 -11.68
CA ASP A 170 29.82 16.81 -10.98
C ASP A 170 28.42 16.17 -10.80
N ILE A 171 28.36 14.86 -10.52
CA ILE A 171 27.12 14.14 -10.14
C ILE A 171 26.38 14.88 -9.01
N ASN A 172 27.13 15.46 -8.06
CA ASN A 172 26.58 16.21 -6.93
C ASN A 172 25.94 17.56 -7.32
N SER A 173 26.16 18.05 -8.54
CA SER A 173 25.59 19.31 -9.04
C SER A 173 24.42 19.13 -9.98
N MET A 174 24.17 17.89 -10.43
CA MET A 174 23.13 17.60 -11.41
C MET A 174 21.74 17.66 -10.78
N SER A 175 20.77 18.13 -11.56
CA SER A 175 19.36 17.91 -11.23
C SER A 175 19.01 16.42 -11.31
N TYR A 176 17.92 16.01 -10.65
CA TYR A 176 17.46 14.61 -10.69
C TYR A 176 17.18 14.13 -12.12
N GLU A 177 16.63 14.98 -12.98
CA GLU A 177 16.36 14.64 -14.39
C GLU A 177 17.66 14.47 -15.20
N GLU A 178 18.66 15.31 -14.97
CA GLU A 178 19.97 15.18 -15.61
C GLU A 178 20.70 13.91 -15.14
N LEU A 179 20.67 13.65 -13.82
CA LEU A 179 21.23 12.43 -13.25
C LEU A 179 20.55 11.20 -13.83
N LYS A 180 19.21 11.18 -13.88
CA LYS A 180 18.44 10.07 -14.45
C LYS A 180 18.80 9.82 -15.92
N LYS A 181 18.94 10.88 -16.71
CA LYS A 181 19.31 10.78 -18.13
C LYS A 181 20.74 10.26 -18.30
N GLU A 182 21.69 10.77 -17.51
CA GLU A 182 23.08 10.32 -17.56
C GLU A 182 23.22 8.87 -17.10
N THR A 183 22.58 8.50 -15.99
CA THR A 183 22.54 7.13 -15.47
C THR A 183 21.91 6.17 -16.50
N MET A 184 20.81 6.57 -17.16
CA MET A 184 20.22 5.77 -18.24
C MET A 184 21.20 5.60 -19.41
N THR A 185 21.91 6.66 -19.79
CA THR A 185 22.91 6.61 -20.88
C THR A 185 24.07 5.67 -20.55
N CYS A 186 24.56 5.69 -19.30
CA CYS A 186 25.55 4.73 -18.83
C CYS A 186 24.97 3.31 -18.81
N LEU A 187 23.77 3.13 -18.27
CA LEU A 187 23.11 1.84 -18.18
C LEU A 187 22.88 1.22 -19.57
N ASP A 188 22.52 2.02 -20.57
CA ASP A 188 22.41 1.55 -21.96
C ASP A 188 23.75 1.03 -22.49
N GLN A 189 24.87 1.66 -22.12
CA GLN A 189 26.20 1.18 -22.50
C GLN A 189 26.57 -0.11 -21.77
N VAL A 190 26.36 -0.19 -20.45
CA VAL A 190 26.58 -1.43 -19.69
C VAL A 190 25.73 -2.56 -20.27
N VAL A 191 24.44 -2.33 -20.50
CA VAL A 191 23.56 -3.37 -21.07
C VAL A 191 23.97 -3.74 -22.50
N PHE A 192 24.52 -2.80 -23.28
CA PHE A 192 25.06 -3.12 -24.61
C PHE A 192 26.31 -4.00 -24.51
N GLU A 193 27.24 -3.68 -23.62
CA GLU A 193 28.44 -4.48 -23.35
C GLU A 193 28.11 -5.89 -22.85
N GLU A 194 27.01 -6.04 -22.10
CA GLU A 194 26.55 -7.29 -21.49
C GLU A 194 25.47 -8.01 -22.31
N SER A 195 25.10 -7.49 -23.47
CA SER A 195 23.90 -7.91 -24.21
C SER A 195 23.91 -9.39 -24.60
N GLU A 196 25.09 -9.99 -24.78
CA GLU A 196 25.27 -11.41 -25.09
C GLU A 196 25.11 -12.32 -23.86
N GLU A 197 25.42 -11.82 -22.65
CA GLU A 197 25.33 -12.59 -21.42
C GLU A 197 23.95 -12.51 -20.77
N ILE A 198 23.18 -11.43 -21.00
CA ILE A 198 21.86 -11.24 -20.39
C ILE A 198 20.86 -12.28 -20.93
N PRO A 199 20.25 -13.11 -20.04
CA PRO A 199 19.29 -14.12 -20.45
C PRO A 199 18.08 -13.49 -21.15
N HIS A 200 17.80 -13.94 -22.38
CA HIS A 200 16.70 -13.39 -23.19
C HIS A 200 15.29 -13.59 -22.58
N VAL A 201 15.16 -14.41 -21.55
CA VAL A 201 13.94 -14.54 -20.72
C VAL A 201 13.59 -13.25 -19.97
N LEU A 202 14.59 -12.44 -19.64
CA LEU A 202 14.40 -11.18 -18.94
C LEU A 202 13.96 -10.10 -19.92
N ASP A 203 12.89 -9.40 -19.57
CA ASP A 203 12.49 -8.18 -20.26
C ASP A 203 13.54 -7.10 -20.00
N LEU A 204 14.31 -6.74 -21.03
CA LEU A 204 15.42 -5.79 -20.94
C LEU A 204 14.96 -4.40 -20.50
N ASP A 205 13.82 -3.92 -20.99
CA ASP A 205 13.32 -2.59 -20.63
C ASP A 205 12.90 -2.56 -19.16
N ARG A 206 12.24 -3.61 -18.69
CA ARG A 206 11.90 -3.75 -17.27
C ARG A 206 13.14 -3.90 -16.39
N LEU A 207 14.12 -4.70 -16.83
CA LEU A 207 15.37 -4.90 -16.11
C LEU A 207 16.13 -3.57 -15.98
N LYS A 208 16.25 -2.80 -17.07
CA LYS A 208 16.84 -1.46 -17.06
C LYS A 208 16.11 -0.54 -16.09
N GLN A 209 14.78 -0.51 -16.13
CA GLN A 209 14.00 0.31 -15.22
C GLN A 209 14.24 -0.06 -13.76
N LYS A 210 14.29 -1.36 -13.42
CA LYS A 210 14.61 -1.83 -12.06
C LYS A 210 16.02 -1.46 -11.61
N VAL A 211 17.02 -1.59 -12.49
CA VAL A 211 18.41 -1.20 -12.19
C VAL A 211 18.49 0.31 -11.95
N LEU A 212 17.81 1.11 -12.77
CA LEU A 212 17.74 2.57 -12.61
C LEU A 212 17.06 2.94 -11.28
N ASP A 213 15.90 2.36 -10.99
CA ASP A 213 15.15 2.61 -9.76
C ASP A 213 15.97 2.20 -8.53
N GLU A 214 16.77 1.15 -8.61
CA GLU A 214 17.64 0.74 -7.51
C GLU A 214 18.89 1.61 -7.36
N ALA A 215 19.48 2.08 -8.46
CA ALA A 215 20.68 2.91 -8.44
C ALA A 215 20.40 4.33 -7.95
N ILE A 216 19.33 4.96 -8.41
CA ILE A 216 19.05 6.39 -8.14
C ILE A 216 17.62 6.69 -7.65
N GLY A 217 16.67 5.77 -7.85
CA GLY A 217 15.27 5.88 -7.36
C GLY A 217 15.07 5.15 -6.03
N LEU A 218 13.84 4.88 -5.61
CA LEU A 218 13.51 4.18 -4.36
C LEU A 218 13.43 2.64 -4.51
N GLY A 219 14.06 2.09 -5.55
CA GLY A 219 14.04 0.66 -5.86
C GLY A 219 12.61 0.15 -6.09
N PRO A 220 12.24 -1.04 -5.57
CA PRO A 220 10.90 -1.62 -5.73
C PRO A 220 9.75 -0.74 -5.19
N LEU A 221 10.04 0.26 -4.36
CA LEU A 221 9.03 1.14 -3.80
C LEU A 221 8.45 2.10 -4.84
N GLU A 222 9.18 2.43 -5.91
CA GLU A 222 8.71 3.35 -6.97
C GLU A 222 7.38 2.85 -7.57
N GLU A 223 7.30 1.55 -7.90
CA GLU A 223 6.09 0.92 -8.44
C GLU A 223 4.92 1.01 -7.45
N LEU A 224 5.17 0.76 -6.16
CA LEU A 224 4.13 0.77 -5.12
C LEU A 224 3.68 2.20 -4.75
N ILE A 225 4.59 3.17 -4.82
CA ILE A 225 4.30 4.58 -4.59
C ILE A 225 3.47 5.12 -5.76
N ALA A 226 3.75 4.72 -7.00
CA ALA A 226 2.97 5.10 -8.17
C ALA A 226 1.56 4.46 -8.19
N ASP A 227 1.39 3.27 -7.62
CA ASP A 227 0.08 2.59 -7.61
C ASP A 227 -0.93 3.27 -6.67
N LYS A 228 -1.90 3.99 -7.25
CA LYS A 228 -2.96 4.71 -6.53
C LYS A 228 -3.88 3.82 -5.68
N SER A 229 -3.90 2.51 -5.93
CA SER A 229 -4.68 1.57 -5.14
C SER A 229 -4.04 1.24 -3.78
N VAL A 230 -2.72 1.46 -3.66
CA VAL A 230 -1.95 1.27 -2.43
C VAL A 230 -2.04 2.50 -1.55
N THR A 231 -2.35 2.29 -0.26
CA THR A 231 -2.42 3.36 0.75
C THR A 231 -1.29 3.30 1.77
N GLU A 232 -0.74 2.12 2.04
CA GLU A 232 0.39 1.91 2.94
C GLU A 232 1.33 0.84 2.40
N ILE A 233 2.63 0.99 2.64
CA ILE A 233 3.69 0.04 2.26
C ILE A 233 4.50 -0.30 3.51
N MET A 234 4.73 -1.58 3.76
CA MET A 234 5.45 -2.09 4.93
C MET A 234 6.53 -3.07 4.47
N VAL A 235 7.78 -2.66 4.56
CA VAL A 235 8.96 -3.47 4.29
C VAL A 235 9.46 -4.03 5.62
N ASN A 236 9.19 -5.31 5.87
CA ASN A 236 9.63 -6.01 7.08
C ASN A 236 11.03 -6.63 6.94
N ALA A 237 11.41 -6.97 5.71
CA ALA A 237 12.71 -7.49 5.30
C ALA A 237 12.83 -7.36 3.77
N LYS A 238 14.01 -7.67 3.21
CA LYS A 238 14.24 -7.58 1.76
C LYS A 238 13.26 -8.39 0.91
N ASP A 239 12.80 -9.54 1.39
CA ASP A 239 11.89 -10.48 0.72
C ASP A 239 10.46 -10.44 1.30
N GLU A 240 10.18 -9.47 2.17
CA GLU A 240 8.94 -9.39 2.95
C GLU A 240 8.36 -7.97 2.86
N ILE A 241 7.69 -7.67 1.75
CA ILE A 241 6.94 -6.42 1.53
C ILE A 241 5.44 -6.69 1.61
N PHE A 242 4.73 -5.91 2.42
CA PHE A 242 3.27 -5.86 2.49
C PHE A 242 2.74 -4.51 2.04
N ILE A 243 1.51 -4.50 1.53
CA ILE A 243 0.80 -3.30 1.12
C ILE A 243 -0.63 -3.30 1.67
N GLU A 244 -1.16 -2.13 2.02
CA GLU A 244 -2.60 -1.95 2.24
C GLU A 244 -3.25 -1.52 0.93
N GLN A 245 -4.21 -2.32 0.45
CA GLN A 245 -5.09 -1.99 -0.67
C GLN A 245 -6.55 -2.16 -0.24
N LYS A 246 -7.37 -1.12 -0.47
CA LYS A 246 -8.80 -1.12 -0.10
C LYS A 246 -9.07 -1.54 1.36
N GLY A 247 -8.21 -1.14 2.30
CA GLY A 247 -8.36 -1.48 3.71
C GLY A 247 -8.00 -2.93 4.06
N LYS A 248 -7.25 -3.64 3.22
CA LYS A 248 -6.74 -4.99 3.52
C LYS A 248 -5.23 -5.04 3.29
N ILE A 249 -4.52 -5.69 4.21
CA ILE A 249 -3.08 -5.92 4.11
C ILE A 249 -2.85 -7.20 3.31
N VAL A 250 -2.04 -7.12 2.26
CA VAL A 250 -1.67 -8.25 1.40
C VAL A 250 -0.16 -8.26 1.18
N LYS A 251 0.43 -9.44 0.97
CA LYS A 251 1.86 -9.56 0.64
C LYS A 251 2.07 -9.15 -0.82
N SER A 252 3.02 -8.25 -1.06
CA SER A 252 3.44 -7.85 -2.41
C SER A 252 4.27 -8.95 -3.07
N HIS A 253 4.29 -8.95 -4.40
CA HIS A 253 5.15 -9.83 -5.20
C HIS A 253 6.57 -9.25 -5.37
N LEU A 254 6.78 -7.97 -5.03
CA LEU A 254 8.05 -7.25 -5.13
C LEU A 254 8.96 -7.52 -3.93
N GLU A 255 10.27 -7.45 -4.17
CA GLU A 255 11.33 -7.74 -3.20
C GLU A 255 12.53 -6.81 -3.48
N PHE A 256 13.27 -6.45 -2.44
CA PHE A 256 14.59 -5.81 -2.55
C PHE A 256 15.67 -6.86 -2.82
N THR A 257 16.68 -6.48 -3.58
CA THR A 257 17.85 -7.33 -3.86
C THR A 257 18.64 -7.71 -2.61
N SER A 258 18.77 -6.78 -1.65
CA SER A 258 19.60 -6.94 -0.45
C SER A 258 19.19 -5.98 0.68
N ASN A 259 19.67 -6.25 1.91
CA ASN A 259 19.53 -5.31 3.02
C ASN A 259 20.26 -3.99 2.74
N LYS A 260 21.38 -4.03 2.00
CA LYS A 260 22.10 -2.83 1.57
C LYS A 260 21.22 -1.94 0.69
N ALA A 261 20.48 -2.51 -0.26
CA ALA A 261 19.55 -1.74 -1.10
C ALA A 261 18.48 -1.01 -0.26
N ILE A 262 17.99 -1.61 0.82
CA ILE A 262 17.06 -0.93 1.74
C ILE A 262 17.75 0.24 2.47
N LEU A 263 18.98 0.04 2.95
CA LEU A 263 19.78 1.11 3.58
C LEU A 263 20.03 2.29 2.62
N ASP A 264 20.42 2.00 1.38
CA ASP A 264 20.66 3.02 0.35
C ASP A 264 19.38 3.82 0.07
N VAL A 265 18.22 3.15 0.05
CA VAL A 265 16.90 3.81 -0.07
C VAL A 265 16.59 4.69 1.13
N ILE A 266 16.82 4.19 2.35
CA ILE A 266 16.63 4.97 3.58
C ILE A 266 17.51 6.24 3.52
N GLU A 267 18.80 6.11 3.17
CA GLU A 267 19.74 7.22 3.06
C GLU A 267 19.25 8.27 2.05
N ARG A 268 18.79 7.84 0.88
CA ARG A 268 18.23 8.73 -0.15
C ARG A 268 16.96 9.47 0.29
N ILE A 269 16.17 8.88 1.19
CA ILE A 269 14.99 9.53 1.77
C ILE A 269 15.40 10.58 2.82
N VAL A 270 16.35 10.26 3.70
CA VAL A 270 16.65 11.09 4.87
C VAL A 270 17.69 12.18 4.62
N ALA A 271 18.65 11.95 3.73
CA ALA A 271 19.77 12.86 3.48
C ALA A 271 19.31 14.26 3.01
N PRO A 272 18.36 14.40 2.05
CA PRO A 272 17.87 15.72 1.62
C PRO A 272 17.14 16.50 2.73
N LEU A 273 16.62 15.79 3.74
CA LEU A 273 15.92 16.39 4.88
C LEU A 273 16.87 16.82 6.01
N GLY A 274 18.19 16.62 5.83
CA GLY A 274 19.19 16.86 6.88
C GLY A 274 19.04 15.93 8.08
N ARG A 275 18.38 14.78 7.90
CA ARG A 275 18.21 13.75 8.94
C ARG A 275 19.30 12.69 8.79
N ARG A 276 19.61 11.99 9.89
CA ARG A 276 20.61 10.92 9.93
C ARG A 276 20.01 9.67 10.54
N ILE A 277 20.47 8.52 10.05
CA ILE A 277 20.15 7.21 10.60
C ILE A 277 21.41 6.35 10.52
N ASP A 278 21.87 5.91 11.69
CA ASP A 278 23.10 5.14 11.87
C ASP A 278 22.98 4.33 13.17
N GLU A 279 24.02 3.58 13.56
CA GLU A 279 23.98 2.75 14.77
C GLU A 279 23.74 3.54 16.06
N SER A 280 24.05 4.83 16.09
CA SER A 280 23.82 5.72 17.25
C SER A 280 22.38 6.27 17.28
N ALA A 281 21.75 6.41 16.12
CA ALA A 281 20.36 6.82 15.95
C ALA A 281 19.65 5.88 14.95
N PRO A 282 19.31 4.64 15.35
CA PRO A 282 18.86 3.58 14.44
C PRO A 282 17.40 3.70 14.00
N MET A 283 16.74 4.82 14.28
CA MET A 283 15.33 5.08 13.97
C MET A 283 15.18 6.49 13.40
N VAL A 284 14.31 6.64 12.40
CA VAL A 284 14.05 7.94 11.80
C VAL A 284 12.62 8.04 11.27
N ASP A 285 12.01 9.20 11.50
CA ASP A 285 10.81 9.63 10.78
C ASP A 285 11.20 10.65 9.71
N ALA A 286 10.60 10.54 8.53
CA ALA A 286 10.92 11.33 7.34
C ALA A 286 9.67 11.52 6.46
N ARG A 287 9.85 12.27 5.36
CA ARG A 287 8.82 12.46 4.33
C ARG A 287 9.41 12.29 2.94
N LEU A 288 8.63 11.70 2.05
CA LEU A 288 8.89 11.72 0.62
C LEU A 288 8.49 13.06 0.00
N LYS A 289 8.91 13.29 -1.24
CA LYS A 289 8.63 14.53 -2.00
C LYS A 289 7.13 14.76 -2.24
N ASP A 290 6.34 13.68 -2.33
CA ASP A 290 4.88 13.72 -2.47
C ASP A 290 4.13 14.02 -1.15
N GLY A 291 4.87 14.13 -0.04
CA GLY A 291 4.35 14.33 1.32
C GLY A 291 4.12 13.05 2.11
N SER A 292 4.29 11.88 1.50
CA SER A 292 4.10 10.57 2.15
C SER A 292 5.03 10.44 3.36
N ARG A 293 4.53 9.91 4.47
CA ARG A 293 5.29 9.76 5.70
C ARG A 293 6.07 8.46 5.68
N VAL A 294 7.33 8.51 6.11
CA VAL A 294 8.23 7.36 6.17
C VAL A 294 8.72 7.19 7.60
N ASN A 295 8.60 5.99 8.13
CA ASN A 295 9.31 5.55 9.32
C ASN A 295 10.31 4.47 8.90
N ALA A 296 11.55 4.54 9.37
CA ALA A 296 12.55 3.51 9.11
C ALA A 296 13.34 3.15 10.38
N ILE A 297 13.68 1.87 10.50
CA ILE A 297 14.44 1.31 11.62
C ILE A 297 15.52 0.39 11.04
N ILE A 298 16.76 0.52 11.53
CA ILE A 298 17.90 -0.29 11.08
C ILE A 298 18.41 -1.22 12.20
N PRO A 299 19.23 -2.25 11.87
CA PRO A 299 19.95 -3.03 12.88
C PRO A 299 20.79 -2.13 13.80
N PRO A 300 20.99 -2.52 15.07
CA PRO A 300 20.60 -3.80 15.68
C PRO A 300 19.14 -3.88 16.17
N LEU A 301 18.36 -2.79 16.10
CA LEU A 301 16.96 -2.81 16.58
C LEU A 301 16.06 -3.67 15.70
N ALA A 302 16.26 -3.59 14.39
CA ALA A 302 15.55 -4.40 13.41
C ALA A 302 16.32 -5.71 13.12
N ILE A 303 16.03 -6.76 13.89
CA ILE A 303 16.81 -8.02 13.93
C ILE A 303 16.88 -8.72 12.55
N LYS A 304 15.81 -8.66 11.76
CA LYS A 304 15.76 -9.31 10.42
C LYS A 304 16.48 -8.51 9.33
N GLY A 305 16.86 -7.27 9.61
CA GLY A 305 17.35 -6.30 8.63
C GLY A 305 16.57 -4.99 8.69
N PRO A 306 16.96 -3.99 7.89
CA PRO A 306 16.31 -2.68 7.85
C PRO A 306 14.81 -2.77 7.49
N THR A 307 13.99 -1.97 8.14
CA THR A 307 12.55 -1.88 7.89
C THR A 307 12.14 -0.48 7.46
N ILE A 308 11.09 -0.41 6.64
CA ILE A 308 10.49 0.84 6.17
C ILE A 308 8.98 0.71 6.25
N THR A 309 8.30 1.70 6.82
CA THR A 309 6.85 1.86 6.74
C THR A 309 6.54 3.18 6.07
N ILE A 310 5.81 3.14 4.96
CA ILE A 310 5.36 4.31 4.22
C ILE A 310 3.85 4.41 4.30
N ARG A 311 3.35 5.52 4.84
CA ARG A 311 1.94 5.89 4.75
C ARG A 311 1.78 6.92 3.66
N LYS A 312 1.16 6.52 2.54
CA LYS A 312 1.06 7.36 1.35
C LYS A 312 0.20 8.57 1.62
N PHE A 313 0.64 9.71 1.11
CA PHE A 313 -0.16 10.91 1.13
C PHE A 313 -1.32 10.74 0.13
N PRO A 314 -2.60 10.84 0.54
CA PRO A 314 -3.71 10.66 -0.38
C PRO A 314 -3.69 11.70 -1.51
N GLU A 315 -3.77 11.26 -2.77
CA GLU A 315 -3.86 12.17 -3.92
C GLU A 315 -5.20 12.90 -3.98
N LYS A 316 -6.31 12.19 -3.71
CA LYS A 316 -7.67 12.74 -3.76
C LYS A 316 -8.11 13.23 -2.38
N ASN A 317 -8.58 14.47 -2.31
CA ASN A 317 -9.30 14.97 -1.15
C ASN A 317 -10.69 14.32 -1.10
N ILE A 318 -10.95 13.55 -0.05
CA ILE A 318 -12.28 12.99 0.23
C ILE A 318 -13.19 14.13 0.67
N ILE A 319 -14.39 14.20 0.10
CA ILE A 319 -15.44 15.15 0.48
C ILE A 319 -16.62 14.43 1.14
N ILE A 320 -17.56 15.17 1.75
CA ILE A 320 -18.71 14.59 2.45
C ILE A 320 -19.54 13.68 1.55
N LYS A 321 -19.68 14.02 0.27
CA LYS A 321 -20.42 13.21 -0.71
C LYS A 321 -19.77 11.83 -0.89
N ASP A 322 -18.44 11.77 -0.95
CA ASP A 322 -17.74 10.48 -1.01
C ASP A 322 -18.05 9.64 0.25
N LEU A 323 -18.15 10.26 1.44
CA LEU A 323 -18.51 9.56 2.67
C LEU A 323 -19.96 9.02 2.66
N VAL A 324 -20.90 9.74 2.05
CA VAL A 324 -22.27 9.25 1.82
C VAL A 324 -22.26 8.10 0.81
N ASP A 325 -21.48 8.21 -0.27
CA ASP A 325 -21.33 7.16 -1.30
C ASP A 325 -20.71 5.88 -0.72
N PHE A 326 -19.77 6.01 0.23
CA PHE A 326 -19.22 4.88 1.01
C PHE A 326 -20.17 4.37 2.10
N SER A 327 -21.32 5.02 2.24
CA SER A 327 -22.31 4.89 3.31
C SER A 327 -21.65 4.97 4.69
N SER A 328 -20.57 5.74 4.83
CA SER A 328 -19.88 6.01 6.10
C SER A 328 -20.70 6.92 7.02
N VAL A 329 -21.54 7.76 6.41
CA VAL A 329 -22.62 8.56 7.00
C VAL A 329 -23.83 8.48 6.06
N ASN A 330 -25.01 8.91 6.50
CA ASN A 330 -26.15 9.17 5.60
C ASN A 330 -26.29 10.69 5.35
N ASP A 331 -27.23 11.09 4.49
CA ASP A 331 -27.46 12.50 4.13
C ASP A 331 -27.86 13.36 5.33
N ASP A 332 -28.73 12.85 6.21
CA ASP A 332 -29.17 13.59 7.40
C ASP A 332 -28.02 13.89 8.35
N MET A 333 -27.15 12.91 8.57
CA MET A 333 -25.92 13.07 9.35
C MET A 333 -24.97 14.06 8.65
N ALA A 334 -24.80 13.98 7.32
CA ALA A 334 -23.94 14.89 6.58
C ALA A 334 -24.38 16.35 6.77
N ASP A 335 -25.67 16.64 6.60
CA ASP A 335 -26.24 17.97 6.77
C ASP A 335 -26.12 18.46 8.23
N PHE A 336 -26.32 17.57 9.21
CA PHE A 336 -26.14 17.91 10.62
C PHE A 336 -24.68 18.21 10.97
N LEU A 337 -23.73 17.44 10.44
CA LEU A 337 -22.30 17.68 10.65
C LEU A 337 -21.84 19.00 10.03
N GLU A 338 -22.32 19.33 8.83
CA GLU A 338 -22.08 20.63 8.20
C GLU A 338 -22.65 21.78 9.05
N LEU A 339 -23.87 21.63 9.56
CA LEU A 339 -24.49 22.59 10.47
C LEU A 339 -23.63 22.83 11.72
N CYS A 340 -23.17 21.77 12.38
CA CYS A 340 -22.33 21.87 13.57
C CYS A 340 -21.05 22.67 13.30
N VAL A 341 -20.37 22.42 12.18
CA VAL A 341 -19.16 23.18 11.82
C VAL A 341 -19.48 24.64 11.56
N LYS A 342 -20.48 24.94 10.74
CA LYS A 342 -20.86 26.31 10.35
C LYS A 342 -21.36 27.13 11.55
N SER A 343 -22.03 26.49 12.50
CA SER A 343 -22.52 27.10 13.74
C SER A 343 -21.50 27.09 14.89
N LYS A 344 -20.21 26.89 14.59
CA LYS A 344 -19.09 26.97 15.54
C LYS A 344 -19.19 26.00 16.73
N ARG A 345 -19.76 24.81 16.52
CA ARG A 345 -19.72 23.75 17.54
C ARG A 345 -18.35 23.09 17.58
N ASN A 346 -17.82 22.92 18.79
CA ASN A 346 -16.56 22.25 19.07
C ASN A 346 -16.76 20.74 18.93
N ILE A 347 -15.96 20.14 18.06
CA ILE A 347 -16.15 18.75 17.64
C ILE A 347 -14.91 17.92 17.94
N ILE A 348 -15.12 16.78 18.60
CA ILE A 348 -14.09 15.76 18.81
C ILE A 348 -14.42 14.52 17.98
N ILE A 349 -13.49 14.12 17.12
CA ILE A 349 -13.60 12.88 16.35
C ILE A 349 -12.79 11.79 17.04
N SER A 350 -13.46 10.73 17.50
CA SER A 350 -12.83 9.62 18.21
C SER A 350 -12.86 8.32 17.39
N GLY A 351 -11.88 7.43 17.65
CA GLY A 351 -11.78 6.17 16.90
C GLY A 351 -10.47 5.41 17.07
N GLY A 352 -10.47 4.13 16.69
CA GLY A 352 -9.27 3.30 16.65
C GLY A 352 -8.25 3.72 15.59
N THR A 353 -7.09 3.08 15.58
CA THR A 353 -6.08 3.26 14.52
C THR A 353 -6.63 2.83 13.17
N GLY A 354 -6.38 3.62 12.13
CA GLY A 354 -6.85 3.36 10.77
C GLY A 354 -8.36 3.48 10.56
N SER A 355 -9.13 4.02 11.54
CA SER A 355 -10.58 4.19 11.42
C SER A 355 -11.01 5.30 10.46
N GLY A 356 -10.09 6.20 10.09
CA GLY A 356 -10.35 7.31 9.17
C GLY A 356 -10.58 8.67 9.85
N LYS A 357 -10.24 8.81 11.15
CA LYS A 357 -10.47 10.05 11.92
C LYS A 357 -9.96 11.31 11.22
N THR A 358 -8.69 11.31 10.78
CA THR A 358 -8.08 12.46 10.11
C THR A 358 -8.76 12.76 8.77
N THR A 359 -9.25 11.74 8.07
CA THR A 359 -10.06 11.91 6.85
C THR A 359 -11.37 12.62 7.16
N LEU A 360 -12.09 12.18 8.20
CA LEU A 360 -13.33 12.83 8.62
C LEU A 360 -13.06 14.25 9.13
N LEU A 361 -11.97 14.46 9.89
CA LEU A 361 -11.53 15.79 10.33
C LEU A 361 -11.29 16.70 9.12
N ASN A 362 -10.60 16.21 8.10
CA ASN A 362 -10.34 16.97 6.89
C ASN A 362 -11.64 17.35 6.15
N VAL A 363 -12.61 16.44 6.07
CA VAL A 363 -13.93 16.72 5.48
C VAL A 363 -14.64 17.82 6.26
N LEU A 364 -14.74 17.67 7.59
CA LEU A 364 -15.47 18.62 8.43
C LEU A 364 -14.78 19.99 8.48
N ALA A 365 -13.45 20.02 8.57
CA ALA A 365 -12.70 21.28 8.55
C ALA A 365 -12.85 22.05 7.23
N ASN A 366 -13.17 21.38 6.11
CA ASN A 366 -13.50 22.06 4.85
C ASN A 366 -14.91 22.67 4.82
N PHE A 367 -15.77 22.41 5.82
CA PHE A 367 -17.04 23.13 6.01
C PHE A 367 -16.89 24.46 6.74
N ILE A 368 -15.69 24.78 7.25
CA ILE A 368 -15.42 26.07 7.87
C ILE A 368 -15.69 27.18 6.82
N PRO A 369 -16.53 28.19 7.14
CA PRO A 369 -16.87 29.26 6.21
C PRO A 369 -15.64 30.02 5.70
N GLN A 370 -15.64 30.34 4.41
CA GLN A 370 -14.61 31.20 3.82
C GLN A 370 -14.62 32.59 4.50
N GLY A 371 -13.44 33.08 4.83
CA GLY A 371 -13.22 34.34 5.54
C GLY A 371 -12.80 34.18 7.00
N GLU A 372 -13.00 33.00 7.60
CA GLU A 372 -12.47 32.67 8.93
C GLU A 372 -10.97 32.37 8.86
N ARG A 373 -10.19 32.82 9.83
CA ARG A 373 -8.75 32.48 9.93
C ARG A 373 -8.59 31.12 10.59
N VAL A 374 -8.09 30.14 9.83
CA VAL A 374 -7.94 28.76 10.29
C VAL A 374 -6.48 28.44 10.56
N ILE A 375 -6.20 27.88 11.73
CA ILE A 375 -4.86 27.35 12.06
C ILE A 375 -4.95 25.85 12.26
N THR A 376 -4.23 25.08 11.43
CA THR A 376 -4.07 23.64 11.63
C THR A 376 -2.78 23.35 12.39
N ILE A 377 -2.82 22.39 13.32
CA ILE A 377 -1.67 21.99 14.13
C ILE A 377 -1.60 20.47 14.15
N GLU A 378 -0.51 19.90 13.65
CA GLU A 378 -0.38 18.44 13.51
C GLU A 378 1.04 17.98 13.88
N ASP A 379 1.19 16.73 14.35
CA ASP A 379 2.52 16.11 14.46
C ASP A 379 3.24 16.09 13.11
N ALA A 380 2.45 15.85 12.07
CA ALA A 380 2.85 15.98 10.69
C ALA A 380 1.64 16.50 9.90
N ALA A 381 1.80 17.52 9.06
CA ALA A 381 0.73 17.98 8.17
C ALA A 381 0.13 16.81 7.34
N GLU A 382 -1.14 16.50 7.59
CA GLU A 382 -2.01 15.56 6.86
C GLU A 382 -3.26 16.29 6.32
N LEU A 383 -3.69 17.38 6.97
CA LEU A 383 -4.87 18.15 6.59
C LEU A 383 -4.63 18.99 5.33
N ARG A 384 -5.65 19.01 4.47
CA ARG A 384 -5.72 19.79 3.22
C ARG A 384 -7.03 20.54 3.19
N LEU A 385 -6.98 21.79 3.65
CA LEU A 385 -8.13 22.68 3.66
C LEU A 385 -8.04 23.61 2.45
N ALA A 386 -9.09 23.63 1.63
CA ALA A 386 -9.25 24.58 0.54
C ALA A 386 -9.76 25.92 1.11
N HIS A 387 -8.88 26.61 1.84
CA HIS A 387 -9.22 27.81 2.58
C HIS A 387 -8.15 28.89 2.38
N ASP A 388 -8.56 30.10 1.98
CA ASP A 388 -7.62 31.19 1.64
C ASP A 388 -6.81 31.65 2.86
N HIS A 389 -7.49 31.79 4.01
CA HIS A 389 -6.89 32.29 5.25
C HIS A 389 -6.39 31.17 6.18
N LEU A 390 -5.58 30.25 5.63
CA LEU A 390 -5.05 29.07 6.32
C LEU A 390 -3.60 29.27 6.77
N ILE A 391 -3.29 28.83 7.99
CA ILE A 391 -1.91 28.60 8.45
C ILE A 391 -1.78 27.16 8.94
N SER A 392 -0.80 26.44 8.42
CA SER A 392 -0.50 25.07 8.84
C SER A 392 0.79 25.03 9.65
N LEU A 393 0.69 24.49 10.86
CA LEU A 393 1.78 24.32 11.81
C LEU A 393 2.05 22.83 12.02
N GLU A 394 3.33 22.49 12.10
CA GLU A 394 3.79 21.12 12.28
C GLU A 394 4.71 21.03 13.50
N ALA A 395 4.48 20.03 14.34
CA ALA A 395 5.39 19.72 15.44
C ALA A 395 6.76 19.31 14.89
N ARG A 396 7.81 19.59 15.64
CA ARG A 396 9.17 19.22 15.26
C ARG A 396 9.77 18.32 16.34
N PRO A 397 10.15 17.07 16.02
CA PRO A 397 10.90 16.26 16.97
C PRO A 397 12.26 16.92 17.26
N GLY A 398 12.83 16.62 18.42
CA GLY A 398 14.20 17.05 18.74
C GLY A 398 15.20 16.40 17.80
N ASN A 399 16.40 16.97 17.72
CA ASN A 399 17.53 16.31 17.06
C ASN A 399 17.98 15.06 17.85
N SER A 400 19.04 14.39 17.41
CA SER A 400 19.60 13.21 18.10
C SER A 400 20.00 13.46 19.57
N GLU A 401 20.22 14.72 19.97
CA GLU A 401 20.46 15.13 21.36
C GLU A 401 19.18 15.56 22.11
N GLY A 402 18.00 15.41 21.49
CA GLY A 402 16.71 15.86 22.02
C GLY A 402 16.49 17.38 22.00
N LYS A 403 17.41 18.17 21.44
CA LYS A 403 17.31 19.63 21.39
C LYS A 403 16.43 20.11 20.24
N GLY A 404 15.75 21.23 20.47
CA GLY A 404 14.97 21.93 19.45
C GLY A 404 13.63 21.27 19.13
N SER A 405 13.13 20.39 19.99
CA SER A 405 11.77 19.88 19.87
C SER A 405 10.76 21.01 20.02
N ILE A 406 9.69 20.94 19.23
CA ILE A 406 8.53 21.82 19.31
C ILE A 406 7.31 20.89 19.34
N HIS A 407 6.63 20.83 20.47
CA HIS A 407 5.48 19.95 20.65
C HIS A 407 4.19 20.63 20.18
N ILE A 408 3.15 19.83 19.91
CA ILE A 408 1.81 20.35 19.57
C ILE A 408 1.35 21.39 20.60
N ARG A 409 1.59 21.12 21.90
CA ARG A 409 1.25 22.04 22.99
C ARG A 409 1.86 23.43 22.82
N ASP A 410 3.11 23.52 22.37
CA ASP A 410 3.80 24.79 22.17
C ASP A 410 3.17 25.58 21.02
N LEU A 411 2.81 24.87 19.94
CA LEU A 411 2.12 25.43 18.79
C LEU A 411 0.71 25.90 19.13
N VAL A 412 -0.04 25.15 19.94
CA VAL A 412 -1.37 25.55 20.42
C VAL A 412 -1.28 26.86 21.19
N LYS A 413 -0.38 26.95 22.17
CA LYS A 413 -0.17 28.18 22.95
C LYS A 413 0.24 29.37 22.07
N ASN A 414 1.11 29.13 21.09
CA ASN A 414 1.52 30.17 20.15
C ASN A 414 0.37 30.61 19.24
N SER A 415 -0.46 29.67 18.79
CA SER A 415 -1.59 29.94 17.89
C SER A 415 -2.61 30.91 18.47
N LEU A 416 -2.82 30.90 19.79
CA LEU A 416 -3.71 31.85 20.49
C LEU A 416 -3.30 33.32 20.30
N ARG A 417 -2.04 33.60 19.93
CA ARG A 417 -1.55 34.96 19.63
C ARG A 417 -1.66 35.34 18.17
N MET A 418 -2.08 34.40 17.32
CA MET A 418 -2.16 34.57 15.87
C MET A 418 -3.56 35.00 15.41
N ARG A 419 -4.45 35.36 16.35
CA ARG A 419 -5.85 35.71 16.14
C ARG A 419 -6.61 34.68 15.27
N PRO A 420 -6.61 33.38 15.62
CA PRO A 420 -7.39 32.41 14.88
C PRO A 420 -8.89 32.65 15.11
N ASP A 421 -9.71 32.38 14.10
CA ASP A 421 -11.14 32.14 14.27
C ASP A 421 -11.39 30.66 14.58
N ARG A 422 -10.55 29.76 14.03
CA ARG A 422 -10.62 28.31 14.23
C ARG A 422 -9.25 27.71 14.50
N ILE A 423 -9.18 26.79 15.45
CA ILE A 423 -8.01 25.94 15.67
C ILE A 423 -8.41 24.49 15.38
N VAL A 424 -7.65 23.84 14.49
CA VAL A 424 -7.85 22.44 14.13
C VAL A 424 -6.60 21.67 14.53
N ILE A 425 -6.75 20.76 15.49
CA ILE A 425 -5.64 19.93 15.94
C ILE A 425 -5.79 18.55 15.29
N GLY A 426 -4.77 18.10 14.56
CA GLY A 426 -4.83 16.81 13.86
C GLY A 426 -5.11 15.65 14.80
N GLU A 427 -4.44 15.61 15.95
CA GLU A 427 -4.67 14.60 16.97
C GLU A 427 -4.18 15.09 18.35
N CYS A 428 -5.00 14.91 19.39
CA CYS A 428 -4.59 15.05 20.79
C CYS A 428 -4.18 13.69 21.37
N ARG A 429 -2.98 13.64 21.96
CA ARG A 429 -2.34 12.49 22.59
C ARG A 429 -1.90 12.74 24.03
N GLY A 430 -1.87 14.00 24.48
CA GLY A 430 -1.35 14.36 25.79
C GLY A 430 -1.71 15.77 26.25
N SER A 431 -0.73 16.44 26.87
CA SER A 431 -0.96 17.67 27.64
C SER A 431 -1.51 18.87 26.86
N GLU A 432 -1.40 18.86 25.52
CA GLU A 432 -2.03 19.84 24.63
C GLU A 432 -3.56 19.81 24.69
N ALA A 433 -4.17 18.70 25.13
CA ALA A 433 -5.62 18.59 25.28
C ALA A 433 -6.19 19.67 26.20
N LEU A 434 -5.47 20.03 27.27
CA LEU A 434 -5.91 21.09 28.19
C LEU A 434 -5.87 22.48 27.52
N ASP A 435 -4.78 22.80 26.84
CA ASP A 435 -4.65 24.09 26.14
C ASP A 435 -5.68 24.21 25.00
N MET A 436 -6.02 23.08 24.36
CA MET A 436 -7.10 23.00 23.37
C MET A 436 -8.48 23.28 23.98
N LEU A 437 -8.83 22.63 25.10
CA LEU A 437 -10.11 22.90 25.78
C LEU A 437 -10.18 24.35 26.29
N GLN A 438 -9.06 24.91 26.73
CA GLN A 438 -9.00 26.33 27.09
C GLN A 438 -9.26 27.22 25.87
N ALA A 439 -8.68 26.91 24.72
CA ALA A 439 -8.94 27.65 23.48
C ALA A 439 -10.42 27.62 23.10
N MET A 440 -11.05 26.43 23.14
CA MET A 440 -12.48 26.22 22.90
C MET A 440 -13.37 27.07 23.81
N ASN A 441 -13.00 27.17 25.09
CA ASN A 441 -13.72 27.99 26.06
C ASN A 441 -13.41 29.50 25.97
N THR A 442 -12.37 29.92 25.24
CA THR A 442 -11.86 31.31 25.25
C THR A 442 -11.84 31.94 23.85
N GLY A 443 -13.00 32.00 23.20
CA GLY A 443 -13.20 32.78 21.97
C GLY A 443 -12.65 32.13 20.69
N HIS A 444 -12.28 30.85 20.74
CA HIS A 444 -11.90 30.06 19.57
C HIS A 444 -12.87 28.87 19.39
N GLU A 445 -14.16 29.20 19.43
CA GLU A 445 -15.26 28.27 19.24
C GLU A 445 -15.20 27.59 17.87
N GLY A 446 -15.81 26.42 17.77
CA GLY A 446 -15.84 25.66 16.54
C GLY A 446 -14.51 24.99 16.21
N SER A 447 -13.65 24.81 17.19
CA SER A 447 -12.39 24.08 17.07
C SER A 447 -12.67 22.59 16.85
N LEU A 448 -11.80 21.93 16.10
CA LEU A 448 -11.93 20.51 15.77
C LEU A 448 -10.68 19.75 16.18
N THR A 449 -10.84 18.54 16.69
CA THR A 449 -9.69 17.65 16.93
C THR A 449 -10.03 16.18 16.74
N THR A 450 -9.00 15.34 16.64
CA THR A 450 -9.16 13.89 16.79
C THR A 450 -8.49 13.37 18.05
N LEU A 451 -8.98 12.23 18.56
CA LEU A 451 -8.29 11.46 19.59
C LEU A 451 -8.56 9.97 19.41
N HIS A 452 -7.69 9.13 19.94
CA HIS A 452 -7.97 7.70 19.97
C HIS A 452 -8.94 7.35 21.09
N ALA A 453 -10.03 6.68 20.78
CA ALA A 453 -10.93 6.05 21.77
C ALA A 453 -11.82 5.01 21.10
N ASN A 454 -12.34 4.08 21.90
CA ASN A 454 -13.21 3.00 21.41
C ASN A 454 -14.70 3.36 21.46
N THR A 455 -15.08 4.34 22.27
CA THR A 455 -16.46 4.84 22.41
C THR A 455 -16.47 6.33 22.76
N PRO A 456 -17.59 7.06 22.58
CA PRO A 456 -17.71 8.45 23.03
C PRO A 456 -17.41 8.63 24.53
N ARG A 457 -17.82 7.68 25.37
CA ARG A 457 -17.53 7.74 26.82
C ARG A 457 -16.05 7.51 27.12
N ASP A 458 -15.40 6.61 26.41
CA ASP A 458 -13.95 6.39 26.50
C ASP A 458 -13.16 7.63 26.03
N ALA A 459 -13.67 8.36 25.03
CA ALA A 459 -13.08 9.62 24.58
C ALA A 459 -12.97 10.64 25.72
N LEU A 460 -14.06 10.81 26.50
CA LEU A 460 -14.07 11.67 27.68
C LEU A 460 -13.08 11.21 28.76
N SER A 461 -13.07 9.91 29.09
CA SER A 461 -12.12 9.36 30.06
C SER A 461 -10.66 9.57 29.66
N ARG A 462 -10.36 9.50 28.35
CA ARG A 462 -9.02 9.77 27.83
C ARG A 462 -8.67 11.25 27.88
N LEU A 463 -9.61 12.16 27.61
CA LEU A 463 -9.39 13.59 27.83
C LEU A 463 -9.08 13.88 29.30
N GLU A 464 -9.84 13.30 30.24
CA GLU A 464 -9.56 13.43 31.69
C GLU A 464 -8.12 13.00 32.00
N THR A 465 -7.69 11.86 31.46
CA THR A 465 -6.33 11.33 31.66
C THR A 465 -5.26 12.24 31.05
N MET A 466 -5.45 12.70 29.81
CA MET A 466 -4.51 13.60 29.12
C MET A 466 -4.30 14.93 29.87
N ILE A 467 -5.38 15.46 30.45
CA ILE A 467 -5.34 16.69 31.25
C ILE A 467 -4.60 16.46 32.57
N LEU A 468 -4.84 15.33 33.25
CA LEU A 468 -4.09 14.97 34.47
C LEU A 468 -2.59 14.83 34.19
N MET A 469 -2.22 14.28 33.02
CA MET A 469 -0.82 14.17 32.57
C MET A 469 -0.18 15.54 32.27
N ALA A 470 -0.96 16.60 32.08
CA ALA A 470 -0.43 17.94 31.83
C ALA A 470 0.29 18.57 33.05
N GLY A 471 0.23 17.90 34.22
CA GLY A 471 0.96 18.28 35.43
C GLY A 471 0.31 19.41 36.21
N MET A 472 -0.98 19.70 35.98
CA MET A 472 -1.75 20.61 36.82
C MET A 472 -2.50 19.82 37.88
N ASP A 473 -2.40 20.23 39.15
CA ASP A 473 -3.20 19.70 40.26
C ASP A 473 -4.64 20.25 40.20
N LEU A 474 -5.37 19.91 39.13
CA LEU A 474 -6.78 20.25 38.98
C LEU A 474 -7.65 19.11 39.57
N PRO A 475 -8.62 19.44 40.44
CA PRO A 475 -9.63 18.46 40.85
C PRO A 475 -10.38 17.90 39.65
N LEU A 476 -10.71 16.61 39.69
CA LEU A 476 -11.39 15.93 38.58
C LEU A 476 -12.74 16.57 38.20
N SER A 477 -13.44 17.16 39.17
CA SER A 477 -14.67 17.93 38.91
C SER A 477 -14.42 19.14 38.00
N ALA A 478 -13.34 19.89 38.24
CA ALA A 478 -12.98 21.04 37.42
C ALA A 478 -12.58 20.64 36.00
N ILE A 479 -11.88 19.50 35.85
CA ILE A 479 -11.55 18.93 34.54
C ILE A 479 -12.84 18.59 33.78
N ARG A 480 -13.79 17.91 34.45
CA ARG A 480 -15.08 17.56 33.83
C ARG A 480 -15.89 18.78 33.43
N GLU A 481 -15.90 19.81 34.26
CA GLU A 481 -16.53 21.10 33.94
C GLU A 481 -15.90 21.75 32.71
N GLN A 482 -14.57 21.77 32.61
CA GLN A 482 -13.89 22.29 31.42
C GLN A 482 -14.21 21.48 30.15
N ILE A 483 -14.24 20.15 30.23
CA ILE A 483 -14.60 19.29 29.10
C ILE A 483 -16.05 19.55 28.67
N THR A 484 -16.98 19.57 29.64
CA THR A 484 -18.41 19.75 29.37
C THR A 484 -18.73 21.13 28.79
N SER A 485 -18.00 22.16 29.24
CA SER A 485 -18.14 23.52 28.72
C SER A 485 -17.53 23.69 27.32
N ALA A 486 -16.49 22.92 26.99
CA ALA A 486 -15.75 23.10 25.75
C ALA A 486 -16.24 22.22 24.60
N VAL A 487 -16.71 21.00 24.87
CA VAL A 487 -17.00 20.01 23.83
C VAL A 487 -18.50 19.94 23.61
N ASP A 488 -18.97 20.24 22.39
CA ASP A 488 -20.39 20.12 22.04
C ASP A 488 -20.72 18.71 21.53
N VAL A 489 -19.91 18.19 20.60
CA VAL A 489 -20.21 16.96 19.85
C VAL A 489 -19.01 16.03 19.78
N ILE A 490 -19.25 14.74 20.04
CA ILE A 490 -18.30 13.65 19.83
C ILE A 490 -18.78 12.78 18.66
N ILE A 491 -17.91 12.55 17.68
CA ILE A 491 -18.18 11.70 16.52
C ILE A 491 -17.29 10.46 16.59
N GLN A 492 -17.88 9.28 16.79
CA GLN A 492 -17.14 8.02 16.88
C GLN A 492 -17.05 7.35 15.52
N GLN A 493 -15.84 7.21 14.97
CA GLN A 493 -15.57 6.50 13.73
C GLN A 493 -14.87 5.15 13.97
N SER A 494 -15.40 4.10 13.34
CA SER A 494 -14.93 2.72 13.51
C SER A 494 -14.60 2.06 12.17
N ARG A 495 -13.54 1.24 12.13
CA ARG A 495 -13.19 0.35 11.01
C ARG A 495 -13.69 -1.06 11.33
N PHE A 496 -14.51 -1.61 10.46
CA PHE A 496 -14.97 -3.01 10.55
C PHE A 496 -13.96 -3.96 9.90
N SER A 497 -14.09 -5.26 10.21
CA SER A 497 -13.21 -6.33 9.70
C SER A 497 -13.17 -6.42 8.16
N CYS A 498 -14.22 -5.99 7.48
CA CYS A 498 -14.27 -5.90 6.02
C CYS A 498 -13.48 -4.72 5.43
N GLY A 499 -12.91 -3.83 6.27
CA GLY A 499 -12.23 -2.60 5.88
C GLY A 499 -13.14 -1.38 5.81
N ALA A 500 -14.47 -1.57 5.88
CA ALA A 500 -15.43 -0.46 5.86
C ALA A 500 -15.26 0.46 7.08
N ARG A 501 -15.22 1.77 6.84
CA ARG A 501 -15.14 2.81 7.88
C ARG A 501 -16.51 3.46 8.00
N LYS A 502 -17.12 3.46 9.19
CA LYS A 502 -18.44 4.06 9.44
C LYS A 502 -18.40 4.98 10.66
N VAL A 503 -19.20 6.04 10.63
CA VAL A 503 -19.52 6.83 11.83
C VAL A 503 -20.54 6.04 12.64
N THR A 504 -20.09 5.48 13.75
CA THR A 504 -20.90 4.62 14.61
C THR A 504 -21.76 5.38 15.61
N TYR A 505 -21.31 6.57 16.04
CA TYR A 505 -22.05 7.45 16.95
C TYR A 505 -21.82 8.91 16.57
N ILE A 506 -22.87 9.71 16.68
CA ILE A 506 -22.79 11.17 16.84
C ILE A 506 -23.48 11.48 18.16
N THR A 507 -22.72 11.97 19.13
CA THR A 507 -23.14 12.11 20.52
C THR A 507 -22.94 13.55 20.99
N GLU A 508 -23.97 14.16 21.56
CA GLU A 508 -23.89 15.45 22.24
C GLU A 508 -23.38 15.28 23.67
N VAL A 509 -22.57 16.25 24.14
CA VAL A 509 -22.21 16.39 25.55
C VAL A 509 -23.13 17.44 26.17
N THR A 510 -24.00 17.04 27.09
CA THR A 510 -25.13 17.89 27.54
C THR A 510 -24.92 18.55 28.89
N GLY A 511 -24.08 17.98 29.77
CA GLY A 511 -23.94 18.48 31.12
C GLY A 511 -23.25 17.52 32.09
N ILE A 512 -23.30 17.85 33.38
CA ILE A 512 -22.81 16.99 34.46
C ILE A 512 -23.96 16.71 35.42
N GLU A 513 -24.15 15.44 35.77
CA GLU A 513 -25.08 15.01 36.80
C GLU A 513 -24.41 14.01 37.73
N SER A 514 -24.52 14.21 39.04
CA SER A 514 -23.88 13.37 40.06
C SER A 514 -22.37 13.12 39.81
N GLY A 515 -21.67 14.15 39.34
CA GLY A 515 -20.24 14.10 39.06
C GLY A 515 -19.85 13.33 37.78
N LYS A 516 -20.81 12.94 36.94
CA LYS A 516 -20.59 12.26 35.65
C LYS A 516 -21.03 13.14 34.50
N ILE A 517 -20.22 13.19 33.45
CA ILE A 517 -20.58 13.86 32.19
C ILE A 517 -21.70 13.04 31.51
N GLN A 518 -22.77 13.76 31.17
CA GLN A 518 -23.94 13.24 30.47
C GLN A 518 -23.73 13.33 28.96
N LEU A 519 -24.19 12.29 28.29
CA LEU A 519 -24.04 12.10 26.85
C LEU A 519 -25.40 11.75 26.27
N GLN A 520 -25.70 12.29 25.10
CA GLN A 520 -26.93 11.98 24.38
C GLN A 520 -26.61 11.61 22.94
N ASP A 521 -26.92 10.36 22.56
CA ASP A 521 -26.69 9.91 21.19
C ASP A 521 -27.76 10.53 20.28
N ILE A 522 -27.32 11.21 19.21
CA ILE A 522 -28.17 11.81 18.19
C ILE A 522 -28.36 10.80 17.05
N TYR A 523 -27.25 10.20 16.61
CA TYR A 523 -27.23 9.15 15.59
C TYR A 523 -26.41 7.96 16.07
N LYS A 524 -26.84 6.76 15.69
CA LYS A 524 -26.13 5.51 15.97
C LYS A 524 -26.17 4.59 14.75
N PHE A 525 -25.06 3.92 14.48
CA PHE A 525 -25.02 2.83 13.52
C PHE A 525 -25.48 1.53 14.19
N GLU A 526 -26.62 1.00 13.74
CA GLU A 526 -27.14 -0.29 14.18
C GLU A 526 -26.62 -1.40 13.27
N LYS A 527 -25.73 -2.24 13.82
CA LYS A 527 -25.23 -3.41 13.12
C LYS A 527 -26.32 -4.50 13.08
N GLU A 528 -26.74 -4.86 11.88
CA GLU A 528 -27.72 -5.92 11.61
C GLU A 528 -27.05 -7.27 11.35
N GLY A 529 -25.78 -7.27 10.91
CA GLY A 529 -25.05 -8.50 10.66
C GLY A 529 -23.82 -8.30 9.78
N PHE A 530 -23.34 -9.39 9.19
CA PHE A 530 -22.24 -9.39 8.23
C PHE A 530 -22.66 -10.19 7.00
N ASP A 531 -22.50 -9.59 5.81
CA ASP A 531 -22.70 -10.26 4.54
C ASP A 531 -21.44 -11.07 4.20
N LEU A 532 -21.51 -12.39 4.31
CA LEU A 532 -20.38 -13.28 4.00
C LEU A 532 -20.07 -13.32 2.50
N GLU A 533 -21.08 -13.21 1.63
CA GLU A 533 -20.89 -13.27 0.18
C GLU A 533 -20.23 -12.00 -0.35
N LYS A 534 -20.68 -10.83 0.12
CA LYS A 534 -20.12 -9.52 -0.25
C LYS A 534 -18.94 -9.10 0.61
N ASN A 535 -18.61 -9.89 1.63
CA ASN A 535 -17.59 -9.57 2.64
C ASN A 535 -17.75 -8.14 3.18
N SER A 536 -18.97 -7.79 3.60
CA SER A 536 -19.36 -6.42 3.97
C SER A 536 -20.22 -6.37 5.22
N ILE A 537 -20.16 -5.26 5.95
CA ILE A 537 -20.99 -5.05 7.14
C ILE A 537 -22.43 -4.69 6.73
N LYS A 538 -23.44 -5.32 7.35
CA LYS A 538 -24.85 -4.91 7.23
C LYS A 538 -25.25 -4.10 8.45
N GLY A 539 -25.83 -2.93 8.21
CA GLY A 539 -26.34 -2.06 9.25
C GLY A 539 -26.78 -0.71 8.70
N THR A 540 -27.54 0.01 9.51
CA THR A 540 -28.18 1.27 9.15
C THR A 540 -27.84 2.35 10.17
N HIS A 541 -27.69 3.59 9.70
CA HIS A 541 -27.59 4.74 10.60
C HIS A 541 -28.99 5.16 11.01
N LYS A 542 -29.25 5.25 12.31
CA LYS A 542 -30.56 5.65 12.85
C LYS A 542 -30.43 6.85 13.76
N ALA A 543 -31.30 7.83 13.54
CA ALA A 543 -31.53 8.89 14.50
C ALA A 543 -32.18 8.31 15.77
N GLN A 544 -31.83 8.86 16.94
CA GLN A 544 -32.25 8.33 18.23
C GLN A 544 -33.48 9.05 18.81
N GLY A 545 -34.14 9.92 18.04
CA GLY A 545 -35.30 10.70 18.51
C GLY A 545 -34.93 11.88 19.42
N THR A 546 -33.65 12.19 19.53
CA THR A 546 -33.14 13.33 20.31
C THR A 546 -32.86 14.50 19.40
N VAL A 547 -33.47 15.66 19.68
CA VAL A 547 -33.04 16.94 19.12
C VAL A 547 -31.92 17.50 19.99
N PRO A 548 -30.75 17.87 19.42
CA PRO A 548 -29.65 18.42 20.20
C PRO A 548 -30.05 19.69 20.95
N SER A 549 -29.55 19.88 22.17
CA SER A 549 -29.96 20.98 23.05
C SER A 549 -29.63 22.36 22.48
N PHE A 550 -28.54 22.45 21.71
CA PHE A 550 -28.08 23.70 21.10
C PHE A 550 -28.82 24.11 19.81
N ILE A 551 -29.77 23.30 19.30
CA ILE A 551 -30.46 23.59 18.03
C ILE A 551 -31.22 24.93 18.06
N GLN A 552 -31.82 25.28 19.20
CA GLN A 552 -32.54 26.55 19.32
C GLN A 552 -31.60 27.75 19.09
N GLU A 553 -30.44 27.76 19.75
CA GLU A 553 -29.43 28.81 19.58
C GLU A 553 -28.93 28.89 18.14
N VAL A 554 -28.74 27.73 17.50
CA VAL A 554 -28.31 27.64 16.10
C VAL A 554 -29.35 28.23 15.14
N GLN A 555 -30.65 28.01 15.40
CA GLN A 555 -31.76 28.62 14.65
C GLN A 555 -31.84 30.13 14.86
N GLU A 556 -31.65 30.60 16.09
CA GLU A 556 -31.61 32.03 16.42
C GLU A 556 -30.43 32.75 15.73
N ALA A 557 -29.30 32.05 15.55
CA ALA A 557 -28.16 32.51 14.76
C ALA A 557 -28.39 32.48 13.23
N GLY A 558 -29.58 32.04 12.78
CA GLY A 558 -30.00 32.06 11.37
C GLY A 558 -29.72 30.78 10.60
N PHE A 559 -29.25 29.72 11.26
CA PHE A 559 -29.04 28.42 10.62
C PHE A 559 -30.27 27.53 10.77
N ASN A 560 -30.82 27.05 9.65
CA ASN A 560 -32.01 26.21 9.66
C ASN A 560 -31.67 24.73 9.42
N ILE A 561 -32.30 23.84 10.18
CA ILE A 561 -32.29 22.39 9.94
C ILE A 561 -33.68 21.83 10.15
N ASN A 562 -34.07 20.89 9.29
CA ASN A 562 -35.33 20.17 9.45
C ASN A 562 -35.23 19.21 10.65
N LEU A 563 -36.08 19.41 11.66
CA LEU A 563 -36.06 18.60 12.89
C LEU A 563 -36.46 17.13 12.66
N SER A 564 -37.14 16.81 11.55
CA SER A 564 -37.47 15.42 11.21
C SER A 564 -36.22 14.54 11.05
N LYS A 565 -35.07 15.15 10.77
CA LYS A 565 -33.78 14.45 10.63
C LYS A 565 -33.32 13.76 11.92
N PHE A 566 -33.83 14.19 13.07
CA PHE A 566 -33.51 13.62 14.36
C PHE A 566 -34.52 12.55 14.81
N GLN A 567 -35.58 12.33 14.04
CA GLN A 567 -36.59 11.32 14.34
C GLN A 567 -36.20 9.96 13.77
N PRO A 568 -36.48 8.85 14.48
CA PRO A 568 -36.26 7.51 13.92
C PRO A 568 -37.13 7.29 12.68
N ASP A 569 -36.64 6.53 11.71
CA ASP A 569 -37.39 6.19 10.50
C ASP A 569 -38.77 5.58 10.85
N GLY A 570 -39.85 6.21 10.38
CA GLY A 570 -41.23 5.72 10.54
C GLY A 570 -42.06 6.37 11.66
N VAL A 571 -41.62 7.49 12.24
CA VAL A 571 -42.36 8.30 13.24
C VAL A 571 -42.81 9.64 12.67
#